data_AF-A0A973DIV3-F1
#
_entry.id   AF-A0A973DIV3-F1
#
_cell.length_a   1.000
_cell.length_b   1.000
_cell.length_c   1.000
_cell.angle_alpha   90.00
_cell.angle_beta   90.00
_cell.angle_gamma   90.00
#
_symmetry.space_group_name_H-M   'P 1'
#
loop_
_entity.id
_entity.type
_entity.pdbx_description
1 polymer ?
#
loop_
_entity_poly.entity_id
_entity_poly.type
_entity_poly.pdbx_seq_one_letter_code
_entity_poly.pdbx_strand_id
1 'polypeptide(L)'
;MTPAINTAKQNKVIYKVHEYQHDATAESYGDEAAQKLGIATDRVFKTLVVSIDRKALVVAVLPVSAMLSMKLIAKACSAKKATMADKADVERSTGYVLGGVS
;
A
#
# COMPACT_ATOMS: atom_id res chain seq x y z
N MET A 1 -9.16 0.54 16.49
CA MET A 1 -7.79 0.99 16.13
C MET A 1 -7.12 -0.10 15.31
N THR A 2 -6.48 0.23 14.19
CA THR A 2 -5.92 -0.77 13.25
C THR A 2 -4.62 -1.40 13.76
N PRO A 3 -4.23 -2.59 13.24
CA PRO A 3 -2.94 -3.21 13.57
C PRO A 3 -1.75 -2.26 13.37
N ALA A 4 -1.66 -1.57 12.24
CA ALA A 4 -0.59 -0.59 11.96
C ALA A 4 -0.44 0.49 13.03
N ILE A 5 -1.55 1.12 13.46
CA ILE A 5 -1.52 2.14 14.51
C ILE A 5 -1.09 1.53 15.85
N ASN A 6 -1.57 0.33 16.16
CA ASN A 6 -1.17 -0.37 17.39
C ASN A 6 0.32 -0.69 17.39
N THR A 7 0.88 -1.17 16.27
CA THR A 7 2.31 -1.44 16.11
C THR A 7 3.15 -0.17 16.27
N ALA A 8 2.74 0.94 15.64
CA ALA A 8 3.43 2.23 15.79
C ALA A 8 3.43 2.72 17.25
N LYS A 9 2.28 2.62 17.94
CA LYS A 9 2.13 2.96 19.36
C LYS A 9 3.00 2.09 20.26
N GLN A 10 3.02 0.78 20.05
CA GLN A 10 3.85 -0.17 20.81
C GLN A 10 5.34 0.15 20.67
N ASN A 11 5.78 0.52 19.47
CA ASN A 11 7.16 0.88 19.16
C ASN A 11 7.50 2.34 19.45
N LYS A 12 6.57 3.12 20.01
CA LYS A 12 6.75 4.56 20.33
C LYS A 12 7.17 5.40 19.13
N VAL A 13 6.71 5.03 17.94
CA VAL A 13 6.87 5.84 16.73
C VAL A 13 6.01 7.08 16.88
N ILE A 14 6.55 8.26 16.54
CA ILE A 14 5.77 9.51 16.53
C ILE A 14 4.93 9.52 15.25
N TYR A 15 3.61 9.61 15.39
CA TYR A 15 2.69 9.69 14.26
C TYR A 15 1.49 10.59 14.57
N LYS A 16 0.80 11.03 13.51
CA LYS A 16 -0.50 11.69 13.58
C LYS A 16 -1.47 10.93 12.70
N VAL A 17 -2.67 10.65 13.22
CA VAL A 17 -3.75 10.06 12.42
C VAL A 17 -4.46 11.18 11.68
N HIS A 18 -4.63 10.99 10.37
CA HIS A 18 -5.44 11.85 9.53
C HIS A 18 -6.66 11.06 9.08
N GLU A 19 -7.85 11.56 9.40
CA GLU A 19 -9.12 10.89 9.09
C GLU A 19 -9.88 11.72 8.05
N TYR A 20 -10.56 11.03 7.13
CA TYR A 20 -11.43 11.62 6.14
C TYR A 20 -12.59 10.67 5.85
N GLN A 21 -13.72 11.22 5.38
CA GLN A 21 -14.87 10.40 5.00
C GLN A 21 -14.61 9.75 3.64
N HIS A 22 -14.59 8.42 3.55
CA HIS A 22 -14.45 7.69 2.27
C HIS A 22 -15.75 7.71 1.46
N ASP A 23 -15.63 7.88 0.14
CA ASP A 23 -16.67 7.71 -0.86
C ASP A 23 -16.48 6.35 -1.55
N ALA A 24 -17.48 5.47 -1.41
CA ALA A 24 -17.44 4.12 -1.97
C ALA A 24 -17.34 4.08 -3.51
N THR A 25 -17.61 5.20 -4.19
CA THR A 25 -17.48 5.33 -5.64
C THR A 25 -16.09 5.78 -6.10
N ALA A 26 -15.19 6.11 -5.17
CA ALA A 26 -13.84 6.55 -5.51
C ALA A 26 -13.01 5.44 -6.17
N GLU A 27 -12.38 5.76 -7.30
CA GLU A 27 -11.55 4.82 -8.07
C GLU A 27 -10.20 4.50 -7.39
N SER A 28 -9.71 5.41 -6.54
CA SER A 28 -8.40 5.33 -5.90
C SER A 28 -8.45 5.91 -4.49
N TYR A 29 -8.26 5.04 -3.50
CA TYR A 29 -8.16 5.43 -2.09
C TYR A 29 -7.05 6.45 -1.85
N GLY A 30 -5.93 6.33 -2.57
CA GLY A 30 -4.77 7.19 -2.41
C GLY A 30 -5.01 8.61 -2.91
N ASP A 31 -5.59 8.75 -4.10
CA ASP A 31 -5.89 10.06 -4.69
C ASP A 31 -7.03 10.75 -3.93
N GLU A 32 -8.03 9.97 -3.49
CA GLU A 32 -9.09 10.47 -2.63
C GLU A 32 -8.55 11.01 -1.30
N ALA A 33 -7.65 10.27 -0.64
CA ALA A 33 -7.01 10.73 0.59
C ALA A 33 -6.23 12.04 0.37
N ALA A 34 -5.47 12.13 -0.72
CA ALA A 34 -4.73 13.34 -1.09
C ALA A 34 -5.68 14.54 -1.25
N GLN A 35 -6.77 14.37 -1.99
CA GLN A 35 -7.76 15.42 -2.23
C GLN A 35 -8.46 15.84 -0.93
N LYS A 36 -9.00 14.89 -0.16
CA LYS A 36 -9.81 15.19 1.03
C LYS A 36 -9.00 15.75 2.19
N LEU A 37 -7.71 15.41 2.27
CA LEU A 37 -6.81 15.93 3.29
C LEU A 37 -6.03 17.17 2.85
N GLY A 38 -6.14 17.58 1.57
CA GLY A 38 -5.39 18.70 1.02
C GLY A 38 -3.88 18.46 1.00
N ILE A 39 -3.45 17.22 0.76
CA ILE A 39 -2.04 16.80 0.75
C ILE A 39 -1.63 16.52 -0.70
N ALA A 40 -0.43 16.95 -1.09
CA ALA A 40 0.11 16.66 -2.41
C ALA A 40 0.29 15.14 -2.63
N THR A 41 -0.03 14.66 -3.83
CA THR A 41 -0.04 13.22 -4.18
C THR A 41 1.34 12.57 -4.16
N ASP A 42 2.41 13.34 -4.19
CA ASP A 42 3.79 12.89 -4.00
C ASP A 42 4.13 12.57 -2.52
N ARG A 43 3.32 13.08 -1.58
CA ARG A 43 3.45 12.87 -0.13
C ARG A 43 2.45 11.87 0.44
N VAL A 44 1.50 11.41 -0.37
CA VAL A 44 0.60 10.30 -0.04
C VAL A 44 1.15 9.05 -0.72
N PHE A 45 1.29 7.96 0.05
CA PHE A 45 1.86 6.72 -0.44
C PHE A 45 0.81 5.62 -0.46
N LYS A 46 0.88 4.77 -1.50
CA LYS A 46 0.11 3.53 -1.59
C LYS A 46 1.03 2.34 -1.34
N THR A 47 0.46 1.33 -0.69
CA THR A 47 1.11 0.05 -0.41
C THR A 47 0.59 -0.98 -1.40
N LEU A 48 1.49 -1.57 -2.19
CA LEU A 48 1.18 -2.60 -3.17
C LEU A 48 1.86 -3.91 -2.76
N VAL A 49 1.16 -5.03 -2.96
CA VAL A 49 1.73 -6.36 -2.76
C VAL A 49 1.98 -7.00 -4.13
N VAL A 50 3.17 -7.55 -4.31
CA VAL A 50 3.66 -8.09 -5.57
C VAL A 50 4.10 -9.52 -5.38
N SER A 51 3.67 -10.40 -6.27
CA SER A 51 4.14 -11.77 -6.36
C SER A 51 5.41 -11.84 -7.20
N ILE A 52 6.47 -12.41 -6.62
CA ILE A 52 7.78 -12.54 -7.22
C ILE A 52 8.05 -14.01 -7.52
N ASP A 53 8.34 -14.32 -8.78
CA ASP A 53 8.56 -15.67 -9.32
C ASP A 53 7.48 -16.70 -8.94
N ARG A 54 6.26 -16.24 -8.59
CA ARG A 54 5.14 -17.03 -8.03
C ARG A 54 5.50 -17.81 -6.75
N LYS A 55 6.49 -17.34 -5.99
CA LYS A 55 7.00 -18.02 -4.79
C LYS A 55 6.92 -17.17 -3.53
N ALA A 56 7.09 -15.86 -3.67
CA ALA A 56 7.12 -14.95 -2.54
C ALA A 56 6.27 -13.72 -2.82
N LEU A 57 5.75 -13.13 -1.74
CA LEU A 57 5.11 -11.82 -1.77
C LEU A 57 6.11 -10.79 -1.25
N VAL A 58 6.13 -9.63 -1.91
CA VAL A 58 6.91 -8.46 -1.47
C VAL A 58 6.00 -7.24 -1.44
N VAL A 59 6.37 -6.26 -0.61
CA VAL A 59 5.63 -5.01 -0.46
C VAL A 59 6.40 -3.89 -1.15
N ALA A 60 5.67 -3.08 -1.92
CA ALA A 60 6.17 -1.86 -2.54
C ALA A 60 5.38 -0.66 -2.02
N VAL A 61 6.10 0.33 -1.49
CA VAL A 61 5.54 1.59 -1.02
C VAL A 61 6.00 2.70 -1.95
N LEU A 62 5.07 3.38 -2.60
CA LEU A 62 5.34 4.40 -3.60
C LEU A 62 4.30 5.52 -3.53
N PRO A 63 4.64 6.75 -3.97
CA PRO A 63 3.67 7.83 -4.04
C PRO A 63 2.45 7.45 -4.88
N VAL A 64 1.28 7.99 -4.55
CA VAL A 64 0.05 7.70 -5.30
C VAL A 64 0.15 8.18 -6.74
N SER A 65 0.90 9.27 -6.97
CA SER A 65 1.24 9.83 -8.28
C SER A 65 2.14 8.95 -9.16
N ALA A 66 2.73 7.89 -8.62
CA ALA A 66 3.64 7.00 -9.34
C ALA A 66 3.01 5.65 -9.69
N MET A 67 3.53 5.01 -10.73
CA MET A 67 3.20 3.62 -11.09
C MET A 67 4.38 2.69 -10.82
N LEU A 68 4.10 1.51 -10.28
CA LEU A 68 5.13 0.53 -9.97
C LEU A 68 5.60 -0.19 -11.23
N SER A 69 6.90 -0.17 -11.49
CA SER A 69 7.50 -0.95 -12.58
C SER A 69 7.77 -2.38 -12.13
N MET A 70 7.07 -3.36 -12.72
CA MET A 70 7.29 -4.78 -12.46
C MET A 70 8.73 -5.21 -12.77
N LYS A 71 9.36 -4.61 -13.79
CA LYS A 71 10.76 -4.88 -14.15
C LYS A 71 11.72 -4.41 -13.06
N LEU A 72 11.50 -3.20 -12.54
CA LEU A 72 12.40 -2.62 -11.52
C LEU A 72 12.26 -3.36 -10.19
N ILE A 73 11.05 -3.72 -9.77
CA ILE A 73 10.87 -4.48 -8.52
C ILE A 73 11.38 -5.91 -8.64
N ALA A 74 11.18 -6.60 -9.78
CA ALA A 74 11.79 -7.90 -10.01
C ALA A 74 13.32 -7.82 -9.90
N LYS A 75 13.93 -6.79 -10.52
CA LYS A 75 15.37 -6.53 -10.43
C LYS A 75 15.81 -6.26 -8.99
N ALA A 76 15.08 -5.43 -8.24
CA ALA A 76 15.40 -5.12 -6.84
C ALA A 76 15.35 -6.37 -5.94
N CYS A 77 14.45 -7.30 -6.23
CA CYS A 77 14.33 -8.58 -5.53
C CYS A 77 15.22 -9.70 -6.10
N SER A 78 16.10 -9.40 -7.06
CA SER A 78 16.93 -10.41 -7.77
C SER A 78 16.12 -11.57 -8.37
N ALA A 79 14.92 -11.27 -8.86
CA ALA A 79 13.97 -12.22 -9.38
C ALA A 79 13.78 -12.10 -10.90
N LYS A 80 13.25 -13.17 -11.51
CA LYS A 80 13.06 -13.21 -12.97
C LYS A 80 11.77 -12.50 -13.39
N LYS A 81 10.71 -12.60 -12.60
CA LYS A 81 9.39 -12.04 -12.90
C LYS A 81 8.73 -11.47 -11.65
N ALA A 82 8.03 -10.36 -11.84
CA ALA A 82 7.10 -9.79 -10.89
C ALA A 82 5.73 -9.62 -11.52
N THR A 83 4.67 -9.85 -10.74
CA THR A 83 3.28 -9.56 -11.08
C THR A 83 2.57 -9.01 -9.85
N MET A 84 1.49 -8.23 -10.04
CA MET A 84 0.63 -7.89 -8.90
C MET A 84 0.16 -9.16 -8.21
N ALA A 85 0.12 -9.14 -6.87
CA ALA A 85 -0.39 -10.26 -6.10
C ALA A 85 -1.90 -10.39 -6.28
N ASP A 86 -2.41 -11.62 -6.23
CA ASP A 86 -3.83 -11.89 -6.26
C ASP A 86 -4.52 -11.34 -5.01
N LYS A 87 -5.74 -10.81 -5.17
CA LYS A 87 -6.52 -10.22 -4.07
C LYS A 87 -6.57 -11.10 -2.82
N ALA A 88 -6.87 -12.39 -3.00
CA ALA A 88 -6.98 -13.34 -1.90
C ALA A 88 -5.64 -13.56 -1.17
N ASP A 89 -4.52 -13.52 -1.89
CA ASP A 89 -3.19 -13.64 -1.29
C ASP A 89 -2.82 -12.39 -0.49
N VAL A 90 -3.21 -11.21 -0.97
CA VAL A 90 -3.03 -9.95 -0.23
C VAL A 90 -3.82 -9.98 1.07
N GLU A 91 -5.12 -10.30 1.00
CA GLU A 91 -5.99 -10.33 2.17
C GLU A 91 -5.52 -11.36 3.20
N ARG A 92 -5.15 -12.56 2.75
CA ARG A 92 -4.66 -13.63 3.61
C ARG A 92 -3.32 -13.30 4.28
N SER A 93 -2.38 -12.72 3.55
CA SER A 93 -1.03 -12.46 4.06
C SER A 93 -0.94 -11.22 4.95
N THR A 94 -1.76 -10.20 4.68
CA THR A 94 -1.72 -8.91 5.38
C THR A 94 -2.80 -8.75 6.45
N GLY A 95 -3.92 -9.46 6.31
CA GLY A 95 -5.12 -9.25 7.13
C GLY A 95 -5.90 -7.97 6.76
N TYR A 96 -5.49 -7.25 5.72
CA TYR A 96 -6.14 -6.04 5.22
C TYR A 96 -6.91 -6.30 3.93
N VAL A 97 -7.96 -5.52 3.70
CA VAL A 97 -8.70 -5.50 2.43
C VAL A 97 -8.01 -4.59 1.40
N LEU A 98 -8.22 -4.85 0.12
CA LEU A 98 -7.74 -3.95 -0.94
C LEU A 98 -8.25 -2.52 -0.73
N GLY A 99 -7.38 -1.54 -0.96
CA GLY A 99 -7.64 -0.13 -0.67
C GLY A 99 -7.22 0.32 0.74
N GLY A 100 -7.06 -0.61 1.68
CA GLY A 100 -6.67 -0.33 3.07
C GLY A 100 -5.44 -1.09 3.56
N VAL A 101 -4.59 -1.55 2.65
CA VAL A 101 -3.37 -2.32 3.00
C VAL A 101 -2.33 -1.41 3.65
N SER A 102 -1.92 -1.75 4.87
CA SER A 102 -0.91 -1.02 5.65
C SER A 102 0.13 -1.94 6.25
#